data_AF-A0A1Q3MTS5-F1
#
_entry.id   AF-A0A1Q3MTS5-F1
#
_cell.length_a   1.000
_cell.length_b   1.000
_cell.length_c   1.000
_cell.angle_alpha   90.00
_cell.angle_beta   90.00
_cell.angle_gamma   90.00
#
_symmetry.space_group_name_H-M   'P 1'
#
loop_
_entity.id
_entity.type
_entity.pdbx_description
1 polymer ?
#
loop_
_entity_poly.entity_id
_entity_poly.type
_entity_poly.pdbx_seq_one_letter_code
_entity_poly.pdbx_strand_id
1 'polypeptide(L)'
;MQWLNGVYGKKYTALRTKIFEKGFEKGKGLKELGLTSQVVSWMDQSLDAYWKNRFLIILKQIGSGFPDDVLFNRWREALDDLGGEDDTCKKEVYDRVFCDKNIPAQVKKWLKTLQQWVAANRYLLEICSLSVRVDLTLCKDSLGRCFQGGLLLYFSYLQDFYMFLKLKRWFKKEGCQNVLAGLAAGYLKGVRASSRWTVTGLQHITPYWQQNKPVIVVFWHNQMTLAPFAWKKNLPFRMLISPHSDGAIIAKTVAYFGIEWAAGSSSKSGAGALKTLVKSLAGGASVGVTPDGPQGPCYSIKEGIFSLALISKAPLIALHWKCTRYKRFSSWDRFILPVPFSVVDMAWSPVLLPPQSSEEKSLYLAGVAERLAPGAW
;
A
#
# COMPACT_ATOMS: atom_id res chain seq x y z
N MET A 1 -6.69 17.55 -20.61
CA MET A 1 -6.45 16.37 -19.75
C MET A 1 -6.71 15.03 -20.45
N GLN A 2 -7.65 14.91 -21.39
CA GLN A 2 -7.90 13.65 -22.13
C GLN A 2 -6.81 13.27 -23.16
N TRP A 3 -6.22 14.22 -23.89
CA TRP A 3 -5.15 13.94 -24.85
C TRP A 3 -3.86 13.39 -24.20
N LEU A 4 -3.50 13.90 -23.00
CA LEU A 4 -2.35 13.39 -22.24
C LEU A 4 -2.52 11.94 -21.74
N ASN A 5 -3.77 11.52 -21.48
CA ASN A 5 -4.08 10.15 -21.07
C ASN A 5 -3.92 9.14 -22.23
N GLY A 6 -3.96 9.61 -23.47
CA GLY A 6 -3.79 8.77 -24.67
C GLY A 6 -2.33 8.45 -25.00
N VAL A 7 -1.36 9.25 -24.53
CA VAL A 7 0.06 9.10 -24.89
C VAL A 7 0.85 8.31 -23.84
N TYR A 8 0.47 8.40 -22.56
CA TYR A 8 1.27 7.85 -21.45
C TYR A 8 0.56 6.80 -20.58
N GLY A 9 -0.70 6.46 -20.87
CA GLY A 9 -1.44 5.42 -20.15
C GLY A 9 -1.62 5.70 -18.63
N LYS A 10 -2.46 4.88 -17.98
CA LYS A 10 -2.82 5.05 -16.55
C LYS A 10 -1.69 4.79 -15.55
N LYS A 11 -0.50 4.35 -15.99
CA LYS A 11 0.54 3.80 -15.08
C LYS A 11 1.65 4.76 -14.65
N TYR A 12 1.96 5.82 -15.39
CA TYR A 12 3.11 6.70 -15.10
C TYR A 12 2.84 7.85 -14.10
N THR A 13 1.82 7.73 -13.26
CA THR A 13 1.49 8.80 -12.30
C THR A 13 2.54 8.98 -11.19
N ALA A 14 3.26 7.92 -10.81
CA ALA A 14 4.26 7.93 -9.72
C ALA A 14 5.60 8.59 -10.11
N LEU A 15 5.87 8.63 -11.40
CA LEU A 15 7.06 9.17 -12.03
C LEU A 15 7.07 10.70 -12.04
N ARG A 16 5.87 11.25 -12.30
CA ARG A 16 5.55 12.66 -12.13
C ARG A 16 6.01 13.17 -10.77
N THR A 17 5.91 12.35 -9.72
CA THR A 17 6.13 12.69 -8.32
C THR A 17 7.60 12.84 -7.94
N LYS A 18 8.51 11.96 -8.40
CA LYS A 18 9.95 12.07 -8.06
C LYS A 18 10.64 13.27 -8.69
N ILE A 19 10.18 13.69 -9.85
CA ILE A 19 10.70 14.85 -10.57
C ILE A 19 9.99 16.12 -10.10
N PHE A 20 8.71 16.01 -9.75
CA PHE A 20 8.03 17.03 -8.94
C PHE A 20 8.82 17.32 -7.66
N GLU A 21 9.18 16.29 -6.89
CA GLU A 21 9.86 16.38 -5.60
C GLU A 21 11.25 17.03 -5.75
N LYS A 22 12.06 16.62 -6.73
CA LYS A 22 13.38 17.23 -6.97
C LYS A 22 13.33 18.66 -7.53
N GLY A 23 12.29 19.01 -8.29
CA GLY A 23 12.07 20.38 -8.80
C GLY A 23 11.57 21.32 -7.69
N PHE A 24 10.70 20.82 -6.82
CA PHE A 24 10.15 21.57 -5.68
C PHE A 24 11.12 21.75 -4.52
N GLU A 25 12.00 20.77 -4.25
CA GLU A 25 13.06 20.89 -3.24
C GLU A 25 13.95 22.12 -3.47
N LYS A 26 14.02 22.64 -4.70
CA LYS A 26 14.79 23.84 -5.07
C LYS A 26 13.96 25.12 -5.18
N GLY A 27 12.67 25.09 -4.81
CA GLY A 27 11.82 26.28 -4.74
C GLY A 27 11.50 26.98 -6.07
N LYS A 28 11.80 26.36 -7.23
CA LYS A 28 11.52 26.99 -8.53
C LYS A 28 10.11 26.64 -9.02
N GLY A 29 9.25 27.67 -9.09
CA GLY A 29 8.18 27.72 -10.10
C GLY A 29 6.76 27.45 -9.65
N LEU A 30 6.37 27.80 -8.41
CA LEU A 30 4.98 27.63 -7.97
C LEU A 30 4.28 28.88 -7.46
N LYS A 31 4.95 30.04 -7.43
CA LYS A 31 4.30 31.26 -6.97
C LYS A 31 3.45 31.97 -8.03
N GLU A 32 3.70 31.82 -9.36
CA GLU A 32 3.01 32.72 -10.32
C GLU A 32 2.48 32.12 -11.64
N LEU A 33 3.01 31.04 -12.23
CA LEU A 33 2.56 30.59 -13.56
C LEU A 33 2.46 29.06 -13.64
N GLY A 34 1.32 28.55 -14.12
CA GLY A 34 1.05 27.11 -14.27
C GLY A 34 2.03 26.36 -15.20
N LEU A 35 1.82 25.04 -15.35
CA LEU A 35 2.67 24.11 -16.13
C LEU A 35 3.04 24.64 -17.53
N THR A 36 4.21 25.25 -17.69
CA THR A 36 4.73 25.73 -18.98
C THR A 36 5.32 24.58 -19.81
N SER A 37 5.43 24.77 -21.13
CA SER A 37 6.01 23.78 -22.06
C SER A 37 7.46 23.40 -21.71
N GLN A 38 8.24 24.34 -21.17
CA GLN A 38 9.60 24.09 -20.68
C GLN A 38 9.63 23.18 -19.45
N VAL A 39 8.67 23.32 -18.53
CA VAL A 39 8.55 22.45 -17.35
C VAL A 39 8.17 21.03 -17.78
N VAL A 40 7.27 20.87 -18.74
CA VAL A 40 6.90 19.56 -19.29
C VAL A 40 8.09 18.88 -19.99
N SER A 41 8.84 19.62 -20.81
CA SER A 41 10.03 19.09 -21.49
C SER A 41 11.12 18.65 -20.50
N TRP A 42 11.37 19.44 -19.46
CA TRP A 42 12.28 19.07 -18.38
C TRP A 42 11.81 17.85 -17.59
N MET A 43 10.49 17.71 -17.38
CA MET A 43 9.92 16.53 -16.75
C MET A 43 10.19 15.27 -17.57
N ASP A 44 9.97 15.31 -18.88
CA ASP A 44 10.20 14.17 -19.76
C ASP A 44 11.67 13.73 -19.76
N GLN A 45 12.61 14.67 -19.81
CA GLN A 45 14.05 14.36 -19.75
C GLN A 45 14.45 13.74 -18.41
N SER A 46 13.88 14.24 -17.31
CA SER A 46 14.17 13.73 -15.97
C SER A 46 13.56 12.34 -15.73
N LEU A 47 12.43 12.03 -16.39
CA LEU A 47 11.75 10.73 -16.36
C LEU A 47 12.58 9.68 -17.10
N ASP A 48 13.04 10.02 -18.30
CA ASP A 48 13.89 9.15 -19.10
C ASP A 48 15.20 8.84 -18.37
N ALA A 49 15.84 9.84 -17.75
CA ALA A 49 17.04 9.67 -16.94
C ALA A 49 16.84 8.75 -15.72
N TYR A 50 15.71 8.88 -15.00
CA TYR A 50 15.40 8.03 -13.85
C TYR A 50 15.27 6.55 -14.25
N TRP A 51 14.51 6.25 -15.30
CA TRP A 51 14.33 4.88 -15.75
C TRP A 51 15.59 4.30 -16.33
N LYS A 52 16.30 5.08 -17.14
CA LYS A 52 17.60 4.68 -17.67
C LYS A 52 18.52 4.23 -16.53
N ASN A 53 18.63 5.01 -15.46
CA ASN A 53 19.45 4.63 -14.30
C ASN A 53 18.94 3.36 -13.60
N ARG A 54 17.62 3.25 -13.37
CA ARG A 54 17.01 2.09 -12.69
C ARG A 54 17.23 0.79 -13.46
N PHE A 55 17.03 0.79 -14.77
CA PHE A 55 17.31 -0.38 -15.60
C PHE A 55 18.81 -0.69 -15.64
N LEU A 56 19.68 0.32 -15.82
CA LEU A 56 21.13 0.12 -15.84
C LEU A 56 21.67 -0.51 -14.54
N ILE A 57 21.12 -0.18 -13.37
CA ILE A 57 21.51 -0.81 -12.10
C ILE A 57 21.23 -2.32 -12.13
N ILE A 58 20.06 -2.72 -12.62
CA ILE A 58 19.70 -4.15 -12.74
C ILE A 58 20.61 -4.82 -13.77
N LEU A 59 20.82 -4.18 -14.92
CA LEU A 59 21.65 -4.73 -15.99
C LEU A 59 23.12 -4.93 -15.55
N LYS A 60 23.66 -4.03 -14.73
CA LYS A 60 25.02 -4.16 -14.17
C LYS A 60 25.19 -5.33 -13.19
N GLN A 61 24.09 -5.80 -12.58
CA GLN A 61 24.13 -6.93 -11.64
C GLN A 61 24.13 -8.29 -12.37
N ILE A 62 23.79 -8.32 -13.65
CA ILE A 62 23.80 -9.55 -14.46
C ILE A 62 25.25 -10.00 -14.68
N GLY A 63 25.54 -11.26 -14.35
CA GLY A 63 26.88 -11.83 -14.46
C GLY A 63 27.82 -11.52 -13.29
N SER A 64 27.35 -10.78 -12.28
CA SER A 64 28.14 -10.42 -11.08
C SER A 64 27.96 -11.41 -9.89
N GLY A 65 27.37 -12.59 -10.13
CA GLY A 65 27.13 -13.62 -9.10
C GLY A 65 25.79 -13.49 -8.37
N PHE A 66 24.92 -12.55 -8.76
CA PHE A 66 23.55 -12.46 -8.23
C PHE A 66 22.64 -13.59 -8.76
N PRO A 67 21.72 -14.13 -7.94
CA PRO A 67 20.77 -15.15 -8.38
C PRO A 67 19.84 -14.66 -9.50
N ASP A 68 19.68 -15.48 -10.55
CA ASP A 68 18.92 -15.13 -11.76
C ASP A 68 17.42 -14.94 -11.50
N ASP A 69 16.84 -15.67 -10.55
CA ASP A 69 15.44 -15.56 -10.15
C ASP A 69 15.13 -14.21 -9.49
N VAL A 70 16.06 -13.70 -8.68
CA VAL A 70 15.96 -12.39 -8.02
C VAL A 70 16.08 -11.27 -9.05
N LEU A 71 17.06 -11.37 -9.96
CA LEU A 71 17.24 -10.40 -11.06
C LEU A 71 16.04 -10.39 -12.00
N PHE A 72 15.48 -11.57 -12.30
CA PHE A 72 14.26 -11.72 -13.08
C PHE A 72 13.07 -11.00 -12.43
N ASN A 73 12.83 -11.25 -11.14
CA ASN A 73 11.74 -10.60 -10.43
C ASN A 73 11.90 -9.07 -10.40
N ARG A 74 13.13 -8.57 -10.17
CA ARG A 74 13.43 -7.12 -10.19
C ARG A 74 13.23 -6.49 -11.58
N TRP A 75 13.67 -7.18 -12.63
CA TRP A 75 13.49 -6.74 -14.01
C TRP A 75 12.01 -6.67 -14.39
N ARG A 76 11.24 -7.72 -14.05
CA ARG A 76 9.79 -7.76 -14.26
C ARG A 76 9.07 -6.65 -13.50
N GLU A 77 9.40 -6.45 -12.23
CA GLU A 77 8.82 -5.36 -11.43
C GLU A 77 9.16 -3.97 -11.97
N ALA A 78 10.37 -3.77 -12.51
CA ALA A 78 10.75 -2.50 -13.14
C ALA A 78 9.99 -2.25 -14.45
N LEU A 79 9.82 -3.28 -15.30
CA LEU A 79 9.04 -3.20 -16.53
C LEU A 79 7.55 -3.03 -16.24
N ASP A 80 7.03 -3.69 -15.20
CA ASP A 80 5.68 -3.47 -14.76
C ASP A 80 5.58 -2.04 -14.22
N ASP A 81 6.37 -1.59 -13.25
CA ASP A 81 6.30 -0.22 -12.75
C ASP A 81 6.38 0.85 -13.85
N LEU A 82 7.11 0.55 -14.93
CA LEU A 82 7.10 1.33 -16.14
C LEU A 82 5.77 1.11 -16.92
N GLY A 83 5.69 0.09 -17.76
CA GLY A 83 4.76 0.03 -18.90
C GLY A 83 3.53 -0.82 -18.72
N GLY A 84 2.70 -0.59 -17.72
CA GLY A 84 1.31 -1.05 -17.88
C GLY A 84 1.06 -2.55 -17.79
N GLU A 85 -0.19 -2.82 -18.13
CA GLU A 85 -0.54 -3.92 -19.02
C GLU A 85 -0.23 -3.53 -20.49
N ASP A 86 0.58 -2.47 -20.72
CA ASP A 86 0.91 -1.92 -22.04
C ASP A 86 2.18 -2.60 -22.56
N ASP A 87 1.96 -3.71 -23.26
CA ASP A 87 3.04 -4.53 -23.82
C ASP A 87 3.88 -3.76 -24.86
N THR A 88 3.34 -2.73 -25.50
CA THR A 88 4.08 -1.88 -26.47
C THR A 88 5.18 -1.11 -25.76
N CYS A 89 4.85 -0.46 -24.64
CA CYS A 89 5.83 0.31 -23.88
C CYS A 89 6.93 -0.58 -23.27
N LYS A 90 6.59 -1.79 -22.83
CA LYS A 90 7.60 -2.77 -22.35
C LYS A 90 8.53 -3.20 -23.48
N LYS A 91 8.01 -3.39 -24.70
CA LYS A 91 8.78 -3.78 -25.87
C LYS A 91 9.81 -2.72 -26.25
N GLU A 92 9.46 -1.44 -26.21
CA GLU A 92 10.39 -0.34 -26.50
C GLU A 92 11.62 -0.32 -25.57
N VAL A 93 11.46 -0.71 -24.30
CA VAL A 93 12.60 -0.83 -23.37
C VAL A 93 13.56 -1.91 -23.83
N TYR A 94 13.03 -3.07 -24.22
CA TYR A 94 13.86 -4.15 -24.75
C TYR A 94 14.58 -3.70 -26.02
N ASP A 95 13.87 -3.07 -26.95
CA ASP A 95 14.45 -2.60 -28.21
C ASP A 95 15.58 -1.59 -27.97
N ARG A 96 15.39 -0.62 -27.06
CA ARG A 96 16.46 0.33 -26.68
C ARG A 96 17.68 -0.37 -26.09
N VAL A 97 17.49 -1.35 -25.21
CA VAL A 97 18.60 -2.10 -24.59
C VAL A 97 19.32 -3.00 -25.60
N PHE A 98 18.60 -3.59 -26.55
CA PHE A 98 19.19 -4.40 -27.61
C PHE A 98 19.94 -3.55 -28.64
N CYS A 99 19.44 -2.35 -28.96
CA CYS A 99 20.08 -1.39 -29.86
C CYS A 99 21.28 -0.65 -29.24
N ASP A 100 21.37 -0.55 -27.91
CA ASP A 100 22.49 0.12 -27.23
C ASP A 100 23.79 -0.68 -27.36
N LYS A 101 24.80 -0.09 -27.99
CA LYS A 101 26.12 -0.69 -28.23
C LYS A 101 26.95 -0.85 -26.95
N ASN A 102 26.64 -0.09 -25.89
CA ASN A 102 27.38 -0.11 -24.62
C ASN A 102 26.92 -1.22 -23.66
N ILE A 103 25.84 -1.93 -23.99
CA ILE A 103 25.34 -3.03 -23.17
C ILE A 103 26.07 -4.34 -23.53
N PRO A 104 26.68 -5.04 -22.56
CA PRO A 104 27.43 -6.26 -22.81
C PRO A 104 26.61 -7.37 -23.49
N ALA A 105 27.25 -8.17 -24.35
CA ALA A 105 26.59 -9.27 -25.06
C ALA A 105 25.95 -10.31 -24.12
N GLN A 106 26.56 -10.55 -22.95
CA GLN A 106 26.03 -11.44 -21.92
C GLN A 106 24.67 -10.97 -21.38
N VAL A 107 24.52 -9.66 -21.16
CA VAL A 107 23.26 -9.04 -20.71
C VAL A 107 22.17 -9.21 -21.76
N LYS A 108 22.50 -8.97 -23.04
CA LYS A 108 21.56 -9.19 -24.15
C LYS A 108 21.14 -10.65 -24.27
N LYS A 109 22.07 -11.60 -24.06
CA LYS A 109 21.78 -13.04 -24.05
C LYS A 109 20.84 -13.43 -22.90
N TRP A 110 21.05 -12.90 -21.71
CA TRP A 110 20.17 -13.11 -20.55
C TRP A 110 18.75 -12.59 -20.83
N LEU A 111 18.61 -11.36 -21.33
CA LEU A 111 17.30 -10.79 -21.68
C LEU A 111 16.56 -11.58 -22.77
N LYS A 112 17.29 -12.10 -23.77
CA LYS A 112 16.71 -12.95 -24.82
C LYS A 112 16.21 -14.28 -24.26
N THR A 113 16.97 -14.90 -23.35
CA THR A 113 16.58 -16.13 -22.66
C THR A 113 15.31 -15.91 -21.83
N LEU A 114 15.19 -14.75 -21.17
CA LEU A 114 13.98 -14.39 -20.44
C LEU A 114 12.76 -14.18 -21.34
N GLN A 115 12.91 -13.49 -22.47
CA GLN A 115 11.81 -13.31 -23.43
C GLN A 115 11.30 -14.67 -23.94
N GLN A 116 12.22 -15.60 -24.23
CA GLN A 116 11.90 -16.95 -24.65
C GLN A 116 11.22 -17.75 -23.53
N TRP A 117 11.69 -17.64 -22.29
CA TRP A 117 11.08 -18.29 -21.12
C TRP A 117 9.67 -17.78 -20.85
N VAL A 118 9.45 -16.47 -20.90
CA VAL A 118 8.11 -15.87 -20.73
C VAL A 118 7.18 -16.29 -21.87
N ALA A 119 7.64 -16.34 -23.11
CA ALA A 119 6.86 -16.80 -24.25
C ALA A 119 6.49 -18.29 -24.16
N ALA A 120 7.45 -19.15 -23.79
CA ALA A 120 7.24 -20.59 -23.65
C ALA A 120 6.29 -20.95 -22.49
N ASN A 121 6.34 -20.20 -21.39
CA ASN A 121 5.45 -20.43 -20.24
C ASN A 121 4.08 -19.74 -20.38
N ARG A 122 3.89 -18.85 -21.36
CA ARG A 122 2.57 -18.28 -21.69
C ARG A 122 1.60 -19.38 -22.16
N TYR A 123 2.10 -20.34 -22.94
CA TYR A 123 1.34 -21.52 -23.37
C TYR A 123 0.97 -22.47 -22.22
N LEU A 124 1.86 -22.67 -21.23
CA LEU A 124 1.56 -23.49 -20.04
C LEU A 124 0.46 -22.86 -19.16
N LEU A 125 0.42 -21.54 -19.06
CA LEU A 125 -0.64 -20.82 -18.36
C LEU A 125 -1.99 -20.89 -19.09
N GLU A 126 -1.99 -20.88 -20.43
CA GLU A 126 -3.19 -21.10 -21.24
C GLU A 126 -3.70 -22.55 -21.14
N ILE A 127 -2.82 -23.56 -21.20
CA ILE A 127 -3.18 -24.98 -21.03
C ILE A 127 -3.74 -25.25 -19.62
N CYS A 128 -3.12 -24.67 -18.58
CA CYS A 128 -3.65 -24.77 -17.21
C CYS A 128 -4.97 -24.02 -17.00
N SER A 129 -5.33 -23.10 -17.89
CA SER A 129 -6.63 -22.41 -17.87
C SER A 129 -7.72 -23.12 -18.69
N LEU A 130 -7.33 -24.01 -19.61
CA LEU A 130 -8.25 -24.68 -20.56
C LEU A 130 -8.49 -26.18 -20.30
N SER A 131 -7.69 -26.87 -19.48
CA SER A 131 -7.88 -28.32 -19.27
C SER A 131 -8.74 -28.66 -18.04
N VAL A 132 -10.05 -28.73 -18.26
CA VAL A 132 -10.94 -29.68 -17.56
C VAL A 132 -10.69 -31.06 -18.17
N ARG A 133 -10.33 -32.04 -17.33
CA ARG A 133 -10.09 -33.47 -17.66
C ARG A 133 -8.91 -33.74 -18.61
N VAL A 134 -7.73 -33.94 -18.05
CA VAL A 134 -6.75 -34.87 -18.64
C VAL A 134 -6.51 -35.96 -17.60
N ASP A 135 -6.81 -37.20 -17.98
CA ASP A 135 -6.53 -38.40 -17.20
C ASP A 135 -5.01 -38.57 -17.06
N LEU A 136 -4.51 -38.47 -15.82
CA LEU A 136 -3.08 -38.41 -15.48
C LEU A 136 -2.37 -39.77 -15.56
N THR A 137 -3.06 -40.82 -16.01
CA THR A 137 -2.50 -42.16 -16.20
C THR A 137 -1.57 -42.25 -17.42
N LEU A 138 -1.86 -41.52 -18.50
CA LEU A 138 -1.06 -41.56 -19.74
C LEU A 138 0.28 -40.81 -19.67
N CYS A 139 0.49 -39.94 -18.68
CA CYS A 139 1.75 -39.18 -18.55
C CYS A 139 2.84 -39.96 -17.77
N LYS A 140 2.49 -41.08 -17.12
CA LYS A 140 3.42 -41.89 -16.34
C LYS A 140 4.42 -42.66 -17.21
N ASP A 141 4.00 -43.12 -18.39
CA ASP A 141 4.82 -44.04 -19.19
C ASP A 141 5.95 -43.35 -19.96
N SER A 142 5.81 -42.05 -20.27
CA SER A 142 6.83 -41.31 -21.04
C SER A 142 7.87 -40.57 -20.16
N LEU A 143 7.63 -40.43 -18.86
CA LEU A 143 8.52 -39.74 -17.91
C LEU A 143 9.21 -40.72 -16.93
N GLY A 144 8.90 -42.01 -16.97
CA GLY A 144 9.38 -43.04 -16.04
C GLY A 144 10.86 -43.44 -16.14
N ARG A 145 11.71 -42.78 -16.93
CA ARG A 145 13.12 -43.16 -17.10
C ARG A 145 14.16 -42.17 -16.57
N CYS A 146 13.76 -41.04 -16.02
CA CYS A 146 14.70 -40.09 -15.41
C CYS A 146 14.16 -39.59 -14.06
N PHE A 147 14.96 -39.78 -13.01
CA PHE A 147 14.78 -39.24 -11.66
C PHE A 147 13.71 -39.90 -10.77
N GLN A 148 14.05 -41.06 -10.19
CA GLN A 148 13.41 -41.52 -8.94
C GLN A 148 14.05 -40.84 -7.73
N GLY A 149 13.21 -40.22 -6.88
CA GLY A 149 13.59 -39.74 -5.54
C GLY A 149 13.12 -38.32 -5.21
N GLY A 150 13.36 -37.35 -6.11
CA GLY A 150 13.08 -35.93 -5.84
C GLY A 150 11.67 -35.45 -6.19
N LEU A 151 10.98 -36.11 -7.12
CA LEU A 151 9.70 -35.61 -7.65
C LEU A 151 8.54 -35.70 -6.66
N LEU A 152 8.50 -36.70 -5.78
CA LEU A 152 7.37 -36.89 -4.84
C LEU A 152 7.33 -35.81 -3.74
N LEU A 153 8.49 -35.34 -3.26
CA LEU A 153 8.58 -34.19 -2.35
C LEU A 153 8.30 -32.87 -3.08
N TYR A 154 8.69 -32.76 -4.35
CA TYR A 154 8.35 -31.61 -5.19
C TYR A 154 6.84 -31.53 -5.46
N PHE A 155 6.16 -32.68 -5.60
CA PHE A 155 4.71 -32.77 -5.80
C PHE A 155 3.89 -32.41 -4.55
N SER A 156 4.31 -32.81 -3.34
CA SER A 156 3.61 -32.37 -2.11
C SER A 156 3.81 -30.87 -1.85
N TYR A 157 5.03 -30.37 -2.08
CA TYR A 157 5.33 -28.93 -1.99
C TYR A 157 4.58 -28.12 -3.05
N LEU A 158 4.45 -28.64 -4.27
CA LEU A 158 3.63 -28.03 -5.32
C LEU A 158 2.15 -28.08 -4.99
N GLN A 159 1.64 -29.13 -4.34
CA GLN A 159 0.24 -29.24 -3.98
C GLN A 159 -0.14 -28.30 -2.84
N ASP A 160 0.73 -28.14 -1.83
CA ASP A 160 0.60 -27.15 -0.76
C ASP A 160 0.80 -25.72 -1.26
N PHE A 161 1.77 -25.51 -2.15
CA PHE A 161 2.00 -24.22 -2.82
C PHE A 161 0.83 -23.85 -3.76
N TYR A 162 0.26 -24.83 -4.47
CA TYR A 162 -0.90 -24.64 -5.34
C TYR A 162 -2.19 -24.42 -4.54
N MET A 163 -2.35 -25.10 -3.40
CA MET A 163 -3.37 -24.81 -2.39
C MET A 163 -3.21 -23.39 -1.84
N PHE A 164 -2.00 -22.98 -1.46
CA PHE A 164 -1.69 -21.63 -0.98
C PHE A 164 -1.95 -20.55 -2.03
N LEU A 165 -1.62 -20.82 -3.30
CA LEU A 165 -1.92 -19.95 -4.44
C LEU A 165 -3.42 -19.89 -4.75
N LYS A 166 -4.15 -21.01 -4.64
CA LYS A 166 -5.61 -21.06 -4.73
C LYS A 166 -6.26 -20.28 -3.58
N LEU A 167 -5.74 -20.41 -2.37
CA LEU A 167 -6.20 -19.68 -1.19
C LEU A 167 -6.01 -18.17 -1.38
N LYS A 168 -4.81 -17.74 -1.82
CA LYS A 168 -4.53 -16.34 -2.18
C LYS A 168 -5.41 -15.83 -3.33
N ARG A 169 -5.72 -16.66 -4.32
CA ARG A 169 -6.68 -16.33 -5.41
C ARG A 169 -8.11 -16.24 -4.89
N TRP A 170 -8.49 -17.02 -3.89
CA TRP A 170 -9.81 -17.01 -3.28
C TRP A 170 -10.04 -15.75 -2.42
N PHE A 171 -9.03 -15.32 -1.64
CA PHE A 171 -9.05 -14.03 -0.93
C PHE A 171 -9.12 -12.80 -1.84
N LYS A 172 -8.80 -12.96 -3.13
CA LYS A 172 -8.95 -11.90 -4.15
C LYS A 172 -10.36 -11.82 -4.74
N LYS A 173 -11.21 -12.83 -4.53
CA LYS A 173 -12.58 -12.82 -5.05
C LYS A 173 -13.45 -11.86 -4.24
N GLU A 174 -14.22 -11.05 -4.94
CA GLU A 174 -15.03 -10.00 -4.33
C GLU A 174 -16.05 -10.54 -3.31
N GLY A 175 -16.71 -11.66 -3.63
CA GLY A 175 -17.66 -12.32 -2.74
C GLY A 175 -17.02 -12.80 -1.43
N CYS A 176 -15.83 -13.40 -1.50
CA CYS A 176 -15.11 -13.87 -0.31
C CYS A 176 -14.69 -12.69 0.58
N GLN A 177 -14.23 -11.59 -0.02
CA GLN A 177 -13.89 -10.38 0.73
C GLN A 177 -15.12 -9.77 1.43
N ASN A 178 -16.28 -9.78 0.78
CA ASN A 178 -17.52 -9.28 1.38
C ASN A 178 -17.95 -10.14 2.59
N VAL A 179 -17.87 -11.47 2.47
CA VAL A 179 -18.17 -12.39 3.56
C VAL A 179 -17.20 -12.19 4.73
N LEU A 180 -15.89 -12.15 4.46
CA LEU A 180 -14.88 -11.93 5.50
C LEU A 180 -15.04 -10.57 6.19
N ALA A 181 -15.31 -9.52 5.43
CA ALA A 181 -15.58 -8.19 5.97
C ALA A 181 -16.85 -8.17 6.84
N GLY A 182 -17.91 -8.84 6.40
CA GLY A 182 -19.15 -8.97 7.18
C GLY A 182 -18.94 -9.74 8.49
N LEU A 183 -18.19 -10.85 8.45
CA LEU A 183 -17.83 -11.62 9.64
C LEU A 183 -16.95 -10.81 10.61
N ALA A 184 -15.95 -10.10 10.09
CA ALA A 184 -15.09 -9.23 10.90
C ALA A 184 -15.90 -8.11 11.56
N ALA A 185 -16.77 -7.43 10.81
CA ALA A 185 -17.65 -6.40 11.34
C ALA A 185 -18.63 -6.95 12.37
N GLY A 186 -19.23 -8.12 12.12
CA GLY A 186 -20.12 -8.81 13.04
C GLY A 186 -19.43 -9.19 14.35
N TYR A 187 -18.22 -9.74 14.27
CA TYR A 187 -17.39 -10.04 15.42
C TYR A 187 -17.12 -8.78 16.26
N LEU A 188 -16.65 -7.70 15.64
CA LEU A 188 -16.36 -6.45 16.35
C LEU A 188 -17.62 -5.84 16.98
N LYS A 189 -18.78 -5.90 16.30
CA LYS A 189 -20.07 -5.49 16.86
C LYS A 189 -20.47 -6.36 18.07
N GLY A 190 -20.22 -7.67 18.01
CA GLY A 190 -20.42 -8.59 19.14
C GLY A 190 -19.51 -8.26 20.33
N VAL A 191 -18.23 -7.93 20.08
CA VAL A 191 -17.31 -7.45 21.12
C VAL A 191 -17.82 -6.14 21.72
N ARG A 192 -18.26 -5.19 20.90
CA ARG A 192 -18.82 -3.91 21.35
C ARG A 192 -20.07 -4.08 22.22
N ALA A 193 -20.95 -5.02 21.87
CA ALA A 193 -22.21 -5.27 22.58
C ALA A 193 -22.02 -6.04 23.89
N SER A 194 -21.07 -6.99 23.93
CA SER A 194 -20.80 -7.84 25.09
C SER A 194 -19.83 -7.23 26.11
N SER A 195 -19.09 -6.19 25.74
CA SER A 195 -18.08 -5.55 26.58
C SER A 195 -18.64 -4.30 27.25
N ARG A 196 -18.05 -3.88 28.38
CA ARG A 196 -18.34 -2.60 29.04
C ARG A 196 -17.40 -1.52 28.48
N TRP A 197 -17.93 -0.32 28.24
CA TRP A 197 -17.19 0.76 27.56
C TRP A 197 -17.23 2.05 28.37
N THR A 198 -16.05 2.62 28.58
CA THR A 198 -15.86 3.98 29.09
C THR A 198 -15.18 4.80 28.00
N VAL A 199 -15.69 6.01 27.73
CA VAL A 199 -15.07 6.94 26.79
C VAL A 199 -14.75 8.24 27.51
N THR A 200 -13.47 8.61 27.54
CA THR A 200 -12.96 9.85 28.14
C THR A 200 -12.45 10.81 27.07
N GLY A 201 -12.26 12.08 27.42
CA GLY A 201 -11.73 13.09 26.50
C GLY A 201 -12.71 13.58 25.43
N LEU A 202 -14.01 13.24 25.52
CA LEU A 202 -15.03 13.66 24.56
C LEU A 202 -15.09 15.19 24.39
N GLN A 203 -14.75 15.96 25.42
CA GLN A 203 -14.67 17.41 25.37
C GLN A 203 -13.66 17.94 24.33
N HIS A 204 -12.64 17.15 23.96
CA HIS A 204 -11.63 17.56 22.99
C HIS A 204 -12.11 17.41 21.55
N ILE A 205 -12.94 16.39 21.25
CA ILE A 205 -13.42 16.10 19.89
C ILE A 205 -14.81 16.66 19.60
N THR A 206 -15.67 16.76 20.62
CA THR A 206 -17.07 17.20 20.45
C THR A 206 -17.23 18.56 19.75
N PRO A 207 -16.40 19.59 20.03
CA PRO A 207 -16.48 20.87 19.32
C PRO A 207 -16.28 20.73 17.80
N TYR A 208 -15.39 19.83 17.37
CA TYR A 208 -15.12 19.57 15.95
C TYR A 208 -16.29 18.85 15.29
N TRP A 209 -16.92 17.90 15.99
CA TRP A 209 -18.14 17.25 15.53
C TRP A 209 -19.33 18.20 15.41
N GLN A 210 -19.50 19.13 16.35
CA GLN A 210 -20.61 20.09 16.33
C GLN A 210 -20.43 21.13 15.22
N GLN A 211 -19.19 21.56 14.96
CA GLN A 211 -18.87 22.56 13.96
C GLN A 211 -18.59 21.97 12.57
N ASN A 212 -18.72 20.65 12.40
CA ASN A 212 -18.31 19.92 11.19
C ASN A 212 -16.90 20.28 10.71
N LYS A 213 -15.97 20.51 11.67
CA LYS A 213 -14.58 20.85 11.36
C LYS A 213 -13.76 19.58 11.19
N PRO A 214 -13.04 19.42 10.06
CA PRO A 214 -12.23 18.24 9.80
C PRO A 214 -11.01 18.19 10.73
N VAL A 215 -10.69 17.00 11.21
CA VAL A 215 -9.51 16.73 12.04
C VAL A 215 -8.73 15.53 11.53
N ILE A 216 -7.44 15.47 11.88
CA ILE A 216 -6.59 14.31 11.67
C ILE A 216 -6.67 13.45 12.94
N VAL A 217 -7.27 12.27 12.83
CA VAL A 217 -7.29 11.28 13.91
C VAL A 217 -6.12 10.33 13.74
N VAL A 218 -5.29 10.20 14.78
CA VAL A 218 -4.17 9.25 14.81
C VAL A 218 -4.35 8.19 15.88
N PHE A 219 -3.95 6.97 15.56
CA PHE A 219 -3.89 5.84 16.49
C PHE A 219 -2.89 4.82 15.94
N TRP A 220 -2.34 3.97 16.81
CA TRP A 220 -1.38 2.95 16.39
C TRP A 220 -2.03 1.86 15.53
N HIS A 221 -1.27 1.26 14.62
CA HIS A 221 -1.77 0.21 13.73
C HIS A 221 -2.38 -0.98 14.50
N ASN A 222 -1.79 -1.35 15.64
CA ASN A 222 -2.30 -2.44 16.46
C ASN A 222 -3.61 -2.13 17.21
N GLN A 223 -4.05 -0.87 17.19
CA GLN A 223 -5.29 -0.38 17.81
C GLN A 223 -6.41 -0.13 16.79
N MET A 224 -6.27 -0.59 15.55
CA MET A 224 -7.29 -0.40 14.50
C MET A 224 -8.66 -1.03 14.80
N THR A 225 -8.73 -2.09 15.61
CA THR A 225 -9.93 -2.93 15.76
C THR A 225 -11.12 -2.21 16.37
N LEU A 226 -10.90 -1.38 17.40
CA LEU A 226 -11.97 -0.66 18.09
C LEU A 226 -12.12 0.80 17.66
N ALA A 227 -11.16 1.34 16.92
CA ALA A 227 -11.19 2.71 16.43
C ALA A 227 -12.49 3.10 15.69
N PRO A 228 -13.13 2.23 14.88
CA PRO A 228 -14.39 2.57 14.22
C PRO A 228 -15.55 2.93 15.16
N PHE A 229 -15.54 2.48 16.41
CA PHE A 229 -16.59 2.79 17.38
C PHE A 229 -16.43 4.16 18.03
N ALA A 230 -15.27 4.79 17.89
CA ALA A 230 -14.98 6.10 18.48
C ALA A 230 -15.61 7.23 17.68
N TRP A 231 -15.79 7.04 16.37
CA TRP A 231 -16.25 8.10 15.48
C TRP A 231 -17.77 8.26 15.50
N LYS A 232 -18.24 9.51 15.40
CA LYS A 232 -19.67 9.82 15.35
C LYS A 232 -20.26 9.42 14.01
N LYS A 233 -21.31 8.59 14.04
CA LYS A 233 -22.08 8.23 12.85
C LYS A 233 -22.61 9.50 12.15
N ASN A 234 -22.59 9.49 10.81
CA ASN A 234 -23.01 10.59 9.92
C ASN A 234 -22.05 11.77 9.77
N LEU A 235 -20.84 11.72 10.33
CA LEU A 235 -19.79 12.69 10.01
C LEU A 235 -18.79 12.09 9.02
N PRO A 236 -18.45 12.78 7.91
CA PRO A 236 -17.53 12.25 6.91
C PRO A 236 -16.17 11.93 7.52
N PHE A 237 -15.75 10.66 7.39
CA PHE A 237 -14.47 10.17 7.89
C PHE A 237 -13.86 9.21 6.89
N ARG A 238 -12.58 9.45 6.56
CA ARG A 238 -11.83 8.64 5.60
C ARG A 238 -10.59 8.04 6.24
N MET A 239 -10.52 6.71 6.26
CA MET A 239 -9.33 6.02 6.68
C MET A 239 -8.36 5.84 5.51
N LEU A 240 -7.07 6.10 5.70
CA LEU A 240 -6.06 5.74 4.70
C LEU A 240 -5.91 4.21 4.67
N ILE A 241 -6.30 3.56 3.57
CA ILE A 241 -6.24 2.10 3.43
C ILE A 241 -5.54 1.71 2.13
N SER A 242 -4.71 0.67 2.20
CA SER A 242 -4.00 0.10 1.06
C SER A 242 -4.97 -0.44 0.00
N PRO A 243 -4.71 -0.21 -1.31
CA PRO A 243 -5.54 -0.76 -2.39
C PRO A 243 -5.33 -2.26 -2.65
N HIS A 244 -4.40 -2.92 -1.94
CA HIS A 244 -4.14 -4.35 -2.09
C HIS A 244 -5.29 -5.20 -1.51
N SER A 245 -5.34 -6.51 -1.83
CA SER A 245 -6.41 -7.44 -1.44
C SER A 245 -6.75 -7.39 0.05
N ASP A 246 -5.72 -7.31 0.89
CA ASP A 246 -5.88 -7.32 2.34
C ASP A 246 -6.48 -5.99 2.82
N GLY A 247 -6.07 -4.88 2.21
CA GLY A 247 -6.68 -3.57 2.44
C GLY A 247 -8.12 -3.48 1.93
N ALA A 248 -8.48 -4.20 0.87
CA ALA A 248 -9.87 -4.26 0.39
C ALA A 248 -10.80 -4.89 1.44
N ILE A 249 -10.35 -5.92 2.17
CA ILE A 249 -11.12 -6.52 3.27
C ILE A 249 -11.29 -5.51 4.41
N ILE A 250 -10.23 -4.78 4.78
CA ILE A 250 -10.30 -3.74 5.81
C ILE A 250 -11.25 -2.62 5.38
N ALA A 251 -11.13 -2.12 4.14
CA ALA A 251 -11.98 -1.08 3.57
C ALA A 251 -13.47 -1.47 3.61
N LYS A 252 -13.78 -2.72 3.21
CA LYS A 252 -15.14 -3.27 3.30
C LYS A 252 -15.60 -3.44 4.74
N THR A 253 -14.70 -3.80 5.67
CA THR A 253 -15.02 -3.95 7.09
C THR A 253 -15.38 -2.61 7.72
N VAL A 254 -14.59 -1.55 7.50
CA VAL A 254 -14.85 -0.23 8.07
C VAL A 254 -16.11 0.43 7.49
N ALA A 255 -16.50 0.08 6.26
CA ALA A 255 -17.75 0.54 5.66
C ALA A 255 -19.00 0.12 6.46
N TYR A 256 -18.99 -1.02 7.15
CA TYR A 256 -20.07 -1.44 8.07
C TYR A 256 -20.26 -0.52 9.29
N PHE A 257 -19.32 0.39 9.51
CA PHE A 257 -19.32 1.40 10.57
C PHE A 257 -19.56 2.82 10.03
N GLY A 258 -19.86 2.97 8.74
CA GLY A 258 -20.08 4.27 8.10
C GLY A 258 -18.79 5.05 7.83
N ILE A 259 -17.64 4.36 7.81
CA ILE A 259 -16.34 4.95 7.51
C ILE A 259 -16.02 4.74 6.02
N GLU A 260 -15.72 5.82 5.33
CA GLU A 260 -15.17 5.79 3.99
C GLU A 260 -13.68 5.48 4.03
N TRP A 261 -13.10 5.14 2.89
CA TRP A 261 -11.66 4.92 2.77
C TRP A 261 -11.06 5.79 1.67
N ALA A 262 -9.85 6.26 1.93
CA ALA A 262 -9.00 6.91 0.97
C ALA A 262 -7.95 5.89 0.51
N ALA A 263 -7.84 5.69 -0.80
CA ALA A 263 -6.83 4.81 -1.37
C ALA A 263 -5.42 5.34 -1.08
N GLY A 264 -4.66 4.64 -0.26
CA GLY A 264 -3.27 4.94 0.06
C GLY A 264 -2.33 3.91 -0.53
N SER A 265 -1.53 4.26 -1.53
CA SER A 265 -0.50 3.34 -2.05
C SER A 265 0.74 3.35 -1.14
N SER A 266 0.62 2.73 0.03
CA SER A 266 1.70 2.70 1.03
C SER A 266 2.94 1.90 0.60
N SER A 267 2.95 1.35 -0.61
CA SER A 267 4.11 0.68 -1.20
C SER A 267 4.75 1.45 -2.37
N LYS A 268 4.12 2.48 -2.95
CA LYS A 268 4.60 3.05 -4.25
C LYS A 268 4.51 4.58 -4.45
N SER A 269 3.89 5.38 -3.57
CA SER A 269 4.29 6.81 -3.34
C SER A 269 3.54 7.42 -2.14
N GLY A 270 4.25 7.69 -1.04
CA GLY A 270 3.67 8.36 0.14
C GLY A 270 3.00 9.71 -0.17
N ALA A 271 3.48 10.41 -1.20
CA ALA A 271 2.90 11.66 -1.68
C ALA A 271 1.47 11.52 -2.25
N GLY A 272 1.13 10.38 -2.88
CA GLY A 272 -0.22 10.14 -3.39
C GLY A 272 -1.25 9.94 -2.27
N ALA A 273 -0.86 9.17 -1.24
CA ALA A 273 -1.62 9.00 -0.01
C ALA A 273 -1.83 10.35 0.71
N LEU A 274 -0.75 11.10 0.89
CA LEU A 274 -0.78 12.44 1.49
C LEU A 274 -1.74 13.38 0.76
N LYS A 275 -1.64 13.46 -0.57
CA LYS A 275 -2.53 14.29 -1.40
C LYS A 275 -4.00 13.91 -1.24
N THR A 276 -4.29 12.61 -1.13
CA THR A 276 -5.66 12.12 -0.97
C THR A 276 -6.24 12.50 0.40
N LEU A 277 -5.42 12.46 1.45
CA LEU A 277 -5.80 12.89 2.79
C LEU A 277 -6.00 14.40 2.86
N VAL A 278 -5.08 15.20 2.29
CA VAL A 278 -5.22 16.66 2.21
C VAL A 278 -6.50 17.04 1.46
N LYS A 279 -6.80 16.40 0.33
CA LYS A 279 -8.05 16.63 -0.42
C LYS A 279 -9.29 16.26 0.40
N SER A 280 -9.23 15.20 1.19
CA SER A 280 -10.34 14.77 2.03
C SER A 280 -10.61 15.77 3.15
N LEU A 281 -9.55 16.25 3.82
CA LEU A 281 -9.61 17.32 4.81
C LEU A 281 -10.17 18.62 4.22
N ALA A 282 -9.66 19.04 3.06
CA ALA A 282 -10.16 20.23 2.36
C ALA A 282 -11.62 20.11 1.92
N GLY A 283 -12.08 18.87 1.65
CA GLY A 283 -13.49 18.57 1.34
C GLY A 283 -14.38 18.45 2.58
N GLY A 284 -13.89 18.76 3.78
CA GLY A 284 -14.64 18.71 5.03
C GLY A 284 -14.69 17.35 5.72
N ALA A 285 -14.00 16.33 5.19
CA ALA A 285 -13.93 15.02 5.81
C ALA A 285 -12.74 14.91 6.76
N SER A 286 -12.99 14.40 7.97
CA SER A 286 -11.90 14.01 8.87
C SER A 286 -11.17 12.79 8.33
N VAL A 287 -9.90 12.62 8.70
CA VAL A 287 -9.10 11.50 8.21
C VAL A 287 -8.47 10.72 9.34
N GLY A 288 -8.40 9.39 9.18
CA GLY A 288 -7.67 8.51 10.08
C GLY A 288 -6.32 8.12 9.50
N VAL A 289 -5.26 8.14 10.33
CA VAL A 289 -3.91 7.75 9.93
C VAL A 289 -3.25 6.92 11.03
N THR A 290 -2.61 5.81 10.65
CA THR A 290 -1.72 5.03 11.52
C THR A 290 -0.28 5.51 11.33
N PRO A 291 0.32 6.24 12.28
CA PRO A 291 1.57 6.95 12.08
C PRO A 291 2.79 6.03 12.01
N ASP A 292 2.68 4.78 12.46
CA ASP A 292 3.67 3.71 12.31
C ASP A 292 3.78 3.14 10.88
N GLY A 293 2.74 3.35 10.06
CA GLY A 293 2.69 2.91 8.68
C GLY A 293 2.64 1.38 8.54
N PRO A 294 2.30 0.85 7.35
CA PRO A 294 2.01 -0.59 7.19
C PRO A 294 3.24 -1.51 7.18
N GLN A 295 4.45 -0.93 7.13
CA GLN A 295 5.71 -1.67 7.21
C GLN A 295 6.38 -1.48 8.58
N GLY A 296 5.80 -0.68 9.47
CA GLY A 296 6.36 -0.38 10.76
C GLY A 296 7.69 0.38 10.72
N PRO A 297 8.51 0.28 11.79
CA PRO A 297 8.28 -0.55 12.98
C PRO A 297 7.11 -0.05 13.84
N CYS A 298 6.51 -0.96 14.61
CA CYS A 298 5.44 -0.65 15.57
C CYS A 298 5.86 0.52 16.49
N TYR A 299 4.95 1.46 16.73
CA TYR A 299 5.18 2.63 17.58
C TYR A 299 6.24 3.63 17.08
N SER A 300 6.53 3.65 15.77
CA SER A 300 7.49 4.59 15.15
C SER A 300 6.80 5.59 14.24
N ILE A 301 6.69 6.85 14.67
CA ILE A 301 5.99 7.90 13.92
C ILE A 301 6.75 8.23 12.62
N LYS A 302 6.06 8.13 11.49
CA LYS A 302 6.55 8.55 10.17
C LYS A 302 6.32 10.03 9.93
N GLU A 303 7.24 10.67 9.21
CA GLU A 303 7.21 12.10 8.92
C GLU A 303 5.98 12.57 8.11
N GLY A 304 5.30 11.66 7.42
CA GLY A 304 4.10 11.98 6.65
C GLY A 304 2.98 12.63 7.47
N ILE A 305 2.94 12.38 8.78
CA ILE A 305 1.97 13.03 9.67
C ILE A 305 2.22 14.54 9.82
N PHE A 306 3.49 14.96 9.85
CA PHE A 306 3.87 16.36 9.90
C PHE A 306 3.47 17.06 8.60
N SER A 307 3.83 16.48 7.45
CA SER A 307 3.47 17.05 6.14
C SER A 307 1.95 17.16 5.96
N LEU A 308 1.19 16.18 6.45
CA LEU A 308 -0.27 16.22 6.41
C LEU A 308 -0.81 17.41 7.21
N ALA A 309 -0.37 17.58 8.45
CA ALA A 309 -0.81 18.68 9.31
C ALA A 309 -0.39 20.04 8.76
N LEU A 310 0.86 20.18 8.28
CA LEU A 310 1.40 21.42 7.75
C LEU A 310 0.63 21.89 6.50
N ILE A 311 0.35 20.98 5.56
CA ILE A 311 -0.30 21.30 4.29
C ILE A 311 -1.81 21.51 4.48
N SER A 312 -2.47 20.62 5.23
CA SER A 312 -3.93 20.68 5.41
C SER A 312 -4.36 21.78 6.38
N LYS A 313 -3.44 22.24 7.25
CA LYS A 313 -3.75 23.11 8.40
C LYS A 313 -4.86 22.54 9.30
N ALA A 314 -5.09 21.23 9.24
CA ALA A 314 -6.04 20.54 10.10
C ALA A 314 -5.38 20.20 11.44
N PRO A 315 -6.10 20.37 12.56
CA PRO A 315 -5.60 19.94 13.85
C PRO A 315 -5.59 18.41 13.96
N LEU A 316 -4.75 17.91 14.85
CA LEU A 316 -4.54 16.48 15.09
C LEU A 316 -5.05 16.09 16.47
N ILE A 317 -5.67 14.93 16.57
CA ILE A 317 -6.12 14.35 17.84
C ILE A 317 -5.78 12.86 17.85
N ALA A 318 -5.25 12.37 18.97
CA ALA A 318 -4.98 10.95 19.13
C ALA A 318 -6.19 10.24 19.73
N LEU A 319 -6.40 9.01 19.27
CA LEU A 319 -7.33 8.05 19.84
C LEU A 319 -6.52 6.89 20.41
N HIS A 320 -6.80 6.54 21.66
CA HIS A 320 -6.22 5.38 22.31
C HIS A 320 -7.32 4.51 22.91
N TRP A 321 -7.10 3.21 22.96
CA TRP A 321 -7.92 2.34 23.78
C TRP A 321 -7.10 1.22 24.44
N LYS A 322 -7.58 0.79 25.60
CA LYS A 322 -7.12 -0.39 26.31
C LYS A 322 -8.30 -1.31 26.58
N CYS A 323 -8.03 -2.61 26.69
CA CYS A 323 -9.04 -3.54 27.13
C CYS A 323 -8.45 -4.63 28.03
N THR A 324 -9.26 -5.19 28.93
CA THR A 324 -8.80 -6.17 29.92
C THR A 324 -8.49 -7.53 29.30
N ARG A 325 -9.20 -7.89 28.22
CA ARG A 325 -9.06 -9.19 27.55
C ARG A 325 -8.84 -9.01 26.05
N TYR A 326 -7.72 -9.53 25.54
CA TYR A 326 -7.37 -9.50 24.12
C TYR A 326 -6.42 -10.63 23.75
N LYS A 327 -6.37 -10.95 22.46
CA LYS A 327 -5.30 -11.74 21.84
C LYS A 327 -4.33 -10.78 21.15
N ARG A 328 -3.04 -10.90 21.48
CA ARG A 328 -1.95 -10.20 20.79
C ARG A 328 -1.27 -11.14 19.81
N PHE A 329 -1.09 -10.71 18.57
CA PHE A 329 -0.40 -11.49 17.54
C PHE A 329 1.11 -11.20 17.55
N SER A 330 1.89 -12.14 17.04
CA SER A 330 3.35 -12.02 16.86
C SER A 330 3.75 -11.33 15.54
N SER A 331 2.82 -10.60 14.93
CA SER A 331 3.07 -9.79 13.72
C SER A 331 3.93 -8.56 14.05
N TRP A 332 4.50 -7.92 13.02
CA TRP A 332 5.39 -6.76 13.17
C TRP A 332 4.75 -5.63 13.99
N ASP A 333 3.44 -5.45 13.86
CA ASP A 333 2.65 -4.43 14.53
C ASP A 333 2.21 -4.84 15.93
N ARG A 334 2.33 -6.13 16.29
CA ARG A 334 1.78 -6.71 17.53
C ARG A 334 0.27 -6.45 17.64
N PHE A 335 -0.46 -6.73 16.55
CA PHE A 335 -1.89 -6.48 16.42
C PHE A 335 -2.69 -6.96 17.65
N ILE A 336 -3.65 -6.15 18.11
CA ILE A 336 -4.46 -6.44 19.29
C ILE A 336 -5.90 -6.72 18.83
N LEU A 337 -6.34 -7.97 19.01
CA LEU A 337 -7.71 -8.38 18.80
C LEU A 337 -8.44 -8.49 20.15
N PRO A 338 -9.33 -7.56 20.49
CA PRO A 338 -10.12 -7.63 21.71
C PRO A 338 -11.09 -8.80 21.63
N VAL A 339 -11.36 -9.45 22.76
CA VAL A 339 -12.33 -10.55 22.84
C VAL A 339 -13.62 -10.10 23.54
N PRO A 340 -14.74 -10.81 23.35
CA PRO A 340 -16.00 -10.52 24.04
C PRO A 340 -15.87 -10.45 25.57
N PHE A 341 -16.81 -9.74 26.21
CA PHE A 341 -16.87 -9.57 27.67
C PHE A 341 -15.60 -8.96 28.28
N SER A 342 -15.06 -7.96 27.58
CA SER A 342 -13.92 -7.17 28.04
C SER A 342 -14.42 -5.88 28.73
N VAL A 343 -13.55 -5.23 29.48
CA VAL A 343 -13.74 -3.82 29.88
C VAL A 343 -12.85 -3.01 28.96
N VAL A 344 -13.43 -2.06 28.23
CA VAL A 344 -12.77 -1.21 27.25
C VAL A 344 -12.78 0.23 27.74
N ASP A 345 -11.60 0.82 27.89
CA ASP A 345 -11.46 2.25 28.12
C ASP A 345 -10.87 2.88 26.85
N MET A 346 -11.56 3.88 26.33
CA MET A 346 -11.18 4.61 25.13
C MET A 346 -11.03 6.08 25.48
N ALA A 347 -9.97 6.71 25.00
CA ALA A 347 -9.64 8.09 25.33
C ALA A 347 -9.30 8.89 24.07
N TRP A 348 -9.83 10.10 24.00
CA TRP A 348 -9.41 11.13 23.05
C TRP A 348 -8.38 12.05 23.73
N SER A 349 -7.24 12.28 23.08
CA SER A 349 -6.25 13.22 23.60
C SER A 349 -6.74 14.67 23.49
N PRO A 350 -6.10 15.61 24.20
CA PRO A 350 -6.14 17.02 23.83
C PRO A 350 -5.70 17.20 22.37
N VAL A 351 -6.29 18.19 21.70
CA VAL A 351 -5.95 18.50 20.31
C VAL A 351 -4.55 19.08 20.22
N LEU A 352 -3.84 18.74 19.14
CA LEU A 352 -2.60 19.36 18.69
C LEU A 352 -2.90 20.29 17.52
N LEU A 353 -2.54 21.56 17.65
CA LEU A 353 -2.70 22.54 16.58
C LEU A 353 -1.69 22.29 15.46
N PRO A 354 -2.06 22.54 14.18
CA PRO A 354 -1.16 22.30 13.06
C PRO A 354 0.09 23.17 13.14
N PRO A 355 1.24 22.70 12.62
CA PRO A 355 2.46 23.47 12.62
C PRO A 355 2.35 24.65 11.65
N GLN A 356 3.03 25.75 11.96
CA GLN A 356 3.00 26.96 11.13
C GLN A 356 4.05 26.92 10.02
N SER A 357 5.21 26.33 10.30
CA SER A 357 6.33 26.26 9.39
C SER A 357 7.06 24.92 9.43
N SER A 358 8.02 24.74 8.52
CA SER A 358 8.88 23.56 8.46
C SER A 358 9.82 23.44 9.66
N GLU A 359 10.15 24.54 10.33
CA GLU A 359 11.07 24.55 11.48
C GLU A 359 10.47 23.84 12.72
N GLU A 360 9.14 23.82 12.84
CA GLU A 360 8.44 23.20 13.98
C GLU A 360 8.39 21.66 13.93
N LYS A 361 8.98 21.04 12.90
CA LYS A 361 8.86 19.59 12.62
C LYS A 361 9.16 18.71 13.84
N SER A 362 10.30 18.93 14.48
CA SER A 362 10.73 18.11 15.62
C SER A 362 9.80 18.26 16.83
N LEU A 363 9.41 19.49 17.15
CA LEU A 363 8.48 19.79 18.25
C LEU A 363 7.10 19.18 18.00
N TYR A 364 6.60 19.33 16.77
CA TYR A 364 5.30 18.78 16.38
C TYR A 364 5.28 17.25 16.50
N LEU A 365 6.31 16.56 15.98
CA LEU A 365 6.40 15.10 16.08
C LEU A 365 6.50 14.61 17.53
N ALA A 366 7.19 15.35 18.41
CA ALA A 366 7.20 15.06 19.84
C ALA A 366 5.80 15.21 20.47
N GLY A 367 5.06 16.27 20.13
CA GLY A 367 3.68 16.46 20.59
C GLY A 367 2.70 15.39 20.08
N VAL A 368 2.94 14.83 18.88
CA VAL A 368 2.21 13.65 18.38
C VAL A 368 2.56 12.41 19.19
N ALA A 369 3.84 12.19 19.50
CA ALA A 369 4.30 11.06 20.30
C ALA A 369 3.72 11.06 21.72
N GLU A 370 3.72 12.21 22.38
CA GLU A 370 3.11 12.40 23.70
C GLU A 370 1.63 11.99 23.70
N ARG A 371 0.87 12.39 22.67
CA ARG A 371 -0.55 12.06 22.54
C ARG A 371 -0.82 10.59 22.28
N LEU A 372 0.10 9.90 21.62
CA LEU A 372 0.03 8.48 21.33
C LEU A 372 0.64 7.59 22.42
N ALA A 373 1.25 8.18 23.45
CA ALA A 373 1.88 7.43 24.52
C ALA A 373 0.84 6.66 25.37
N PRO A 374 1.11 5.39 25.73
CA PRO A 374 0.21 4.64 26.59
C PRO A 374 0.01 5.34 27.95
N GLY A 375 -1.24 5.51 28.36
CA GLY A 375 -1.57 6.08 29.68
C GLY A 375 -1.44 7.60 29.79
N ALA A 376 -1.24 8.32 28.68
CA ALA A 376 -1.17 9.78 28.69
C ALA A 376 -2.53 10.45 29.03
N TRP A 377 -3.66 9.76 28.80
CA TRP A 377 -5.02 10.31 28.97
C TRP A 377 -6.04 9.25 29.40
#